data_AF-A0A6H0XNT5-F1
#
_entry.id   AF-A0A6H0XNT5-F1
#
_cell.length_a   1.000
_cell.length_b   1.000
_cell.length_c   1.000
_cell.angle_alpha   90.00
_cell.angle_beta   90.00
_cell.angle_gamma   90.00
#
_symmetry.space_group_name_H-M   'P 1'
#
loop_
_entity.id
_entity.type
_entity.pdbx_description
1 polymer ?
#
loop_
_entity_poly.entity_id
_entity_poly.type
_entity_poly.pdbx_seq_one_letter_code
_entity_poly.pdbx_strand_id
1 'polypeptide(L)'
;MAATPNFTKARDLLYKAHDEDPNKHTTADGKEVPYETHYAQKMEKYLNQRLSTASDVLKLAVCGQHFRRWEVPRSDYPMTKIGYHSWRTFLKKRQAQLVGEILKETGYSEEDQQRCEALIKKDGLKQGEEEVQALEDVACLVFLDDQFDEFKEKHDEQKIIDILRKTWVKMSKEGQDLALKIPMTDECQALVGKALSG
;
A
#
# COMPACT_ATOMS: atom_id res chain seq x y z
N MET A 1 -10.16 30.09 -14.47
CA MET A 1 -9.97 28.83 -15.22
C MET A 1 -9.58 27.77 -14.21
N ALA A 2 -10.20 26.59 -14.23
CA ALA A 2 -9.71 25.48 -13.41
C ALA A 2 -8.25 25.20 -13.84
N ALA A 3 -7.35 25.05 -12.87
CA ALA A 3 -5.97 24.68 -13.17
C ALA A 3 -5.96 23.32 -13.87
N THR A 4 -5.08 23.13 -14.84
CA THR A 4 -4.93 21.83 -15.51
C THR A 4 -4.25 20.85 -14.55
N PRO A 5 -4.79 19.62 -14.37
CA PRO A 5 -4.14 18.59 -13.55
C PRO A 5 -2.70 18.33 -14.00
N ASN A 6 -1.77 18.32 -13.06
CA ASN A 6 -0.35 18.07 -13.32
C ASN A 6 0.13 16.84 -12.54
N PHE A 7 0.06 15.68 -13.19
CA PHE A 7 0.46 14.40 -12.62
C PHE A 7 1.91 14.39 -12.13
N THR A 8 2.86 14.85 -12.95
CA THR A 8 4.29 14.86 -12.59
C THR A 8 4.54 15.66 -11.32
N LYS A 9 3.96 16.87 -11.24
CA LYS A 9 4.09 17.72 -10.04
C LYS A 9 3.47 17.08 -8.80
N ALA A 10 2.30 16.45 -8.93
CA ALA A 10 1.64 15.76 -7.82
C ALA A 10 2.50 14.60 -7.29
N ARG A 11 3.01 13.78 -8.21
CA ARG A 11 3.92 12.68 -7.88
C ARG A 11 5.20 13.19 -7.20
N ASP A 12 5.82 14.25 -7.72
CA ASP A 12 7.05 14.82 -7.14
C ASP A 12 6.81 15.34 -5.71
N LEU A 13 5.67 15.96 -5.43
CA LEU A 13 5.31 16.39 -4.07
C LEU A 13 5.10 15.21 -3.12
N LEU A 14 4.50 14.12 -3.60
CA LEU A 14 4.35 12.90 -2.80
C LEU A 14 5.72 12.30 -2.46
N TYR A 15 6.61 12.14 -3.44
CA TYR A 15 7.96 11.62 -3.20
C TYR A 15 8.79 12.52 -2.30
N LYS A 16 8.71 13.84 -2.48
CA LYS A 16 9.40 14.78 -1.60
C LYS A 16 9.01 14.58 -0.13
N ALA A 17 7.73 14.33 0.14
CA ALA A 17 7.27 14.05 1.49
C ALA A 17 7.70 12.65 1.96
N HIS A 18 7.66 11.62 1.10
CA HIS A 18 8.19 10.27 1.43
C HIS A 18 9.69 10.29 1.77
N ASP A 19 10.46 11.17 1.10
CA ASP A 19 11.89 11.34 1.37
C ASP A 19 12.20 11.93 2.75
N GLU A 20 11.19 12.49 3.43
CA GLU A 20 11.30 12.97 4.81
C GLU A 20 11.25 11.82 5.85
N ASP A 21 10.99 10.58 5.43
CA ASP A 21 10.99 9.43 6.35
C ASP A 21 12.42 9.18 6.91
N PRO A 22 12.61 9.27 8.24
CA PRO A 22 13.90 9.01 8.86
C PRO A 22 14.28 7.53 8.83
N ASN A 23 13.30 6.62 8.71
CA ASN A 23 13.57 5.19 8.62
C ASN A 23 14.19 4.85 7.28
N LYS A 24 15.16 3.93 7.27
CA LYS A 24 15.91 3.54 6.07
C LYS A 24 15.66 2.09 5.69
N HIS A 25 15.61 1.85 4.39
CA HIS A 25 15.68 0.53 3.77
C HIS A 25 17.03 0.39 3.07
N THR A 26 17.72 -0.73 3.29
CA THR A 26 18.95 -1.06 2.56
C THR A 26 18.59 -1.88 1.33
N THR A 27 18.84 -1.32 0.15
CA THR A 27 18.62 -1.98 -1.14
C THR A 27 19.62 -3.11 -1.36
N ALA A 28 19.36 -3.98 -2.36
CA ALA A 28 20.24 -5.10 -2.69
C ALA A 28 21.66 -4.67 -3.13
N ASP A 29 21.82 -3.44 -3.64
CA ASP A 29 23.13 -2.84 -3.98
C ASP A 29 23.77 -2.09 -2.80
N GLY A 30 23.21 -2.20 -1.59
CA GLY A 30 23.76 -1.66 -0.35
C GLY A 30 23.49 -0.17 -0.12
N LYS A 31 22.62 0.47 -0.90
CA LYS A 31 22.25 1.87 -0.70
C LYS A 31 21.14 1.99 0.34
N GLU A 32 21.18 3.07 1.11
CA GLU A 32 20.10 3.41 2.04
C GLU A 32 19.14 4.41 1.40
N VAL A 33 17.86 4.08 1.42
CA VAL A 33 16.76 4.94 0.94
C VAL A 33 15.71 5.12 2.04
N PRO A 34 14.99 6.25 2.10
CA PRO A 34 13.84 6.41 2.99
C PRO A 34 12.82 5.26 2.79
N TYR A 35 12.34 4.67 3.89
CA TYR A 35 11.51 3.46 3.81
C TYR A 35 10.23 3.70 3.02
N GLU A 36 9.58 4.84 3.18
CA GLU A 36 8.34 5.14 2.47
C GLU A 36 8.54 5.50 0.99
N THR A 37 9.71 6.03 0.62
CA THR A 37 10.12 6.14 -0.79
C THR A 37 10.27 4.76 -1.42
N HIS A 38 10.93 3.83 -0.72
CA HIS A 38 11.03 2.43 -1.16
C HIS A 38 9.66 1.75 -1.28
N TYR A 39 8.79 1.91 -0.28
CA TYR A 39 7.44 1.37 -0.28
C TYR A 39 6.62 1.91 -1.47
N ALA A 40 6.66 3.22 -1.72
CA ALA A 40 5.97 3.86 -2.84
C ALA A 40 6.48 3.35 -4.21
N GLN A 41 7.78 3.12 -4.35
CA GLN A 41 8.36 2.53 -5.57
C GLN A 41 7.86 1.10 -5.81
N LYS A 42 7.78 0.28 -4.75
CA LYS A 42 7.20 -1.07 -4.86
C LYS A 42 5.70 -1.02 -5.22
N MET A 43 4.95 -0.12 -4.61
CA MET A 43 3.52 0.10 -4.91
C MET A 43 3.33 0.45 -6.39
N GLU A 44 4.09 1.38 -6.95
CA GLU A 44 4.03 1.73 -8.38
C GLU A 44 4.42 0.57 -9.29
N LYS A 45 5.49 -0.15 -8.95
CA LYS A 45 5.95 -1.33 -9.72
C LYS A 45 4.84 -2.38 -9.82
N TYR A 46 4.21 -2.74 -8.70
CA TYR A 46 3.14 -3.74 -8.70
C TYR A 46 1.86 -3.22 -9.35
N LEU A 47 1.54 -1.91 -9.23
CA LEU A 47 0.42 -1.34 -9.98
C LEU A 47 0.63 -1.49 -11.48
N ASN A 48 1.83 -1.20 -12.00
CA ASN A 48 2.11 -1.36 -13.43
C ASN A 48 2.00 -2.82 -13.91
N GLN A 49 2.30 -3.80 -13.04
CA GLN A 49 2.10 -5.22 -13.33
C GLN A 49 0.62 -5.64 -13.28
N ARG A 50 -0.15 -5.07 -12.34
CA ARG A 50 -1.56 -5.41 -12.10
C ARG A 50 -2.52 -4.69 -13.06
N LEU A 51 -2.24 -3.44 -13.40
CA LEU A 51 -3.07 -2.56 -14.22
C LEU A 51 -2.21 -1.46 -14.86
N SER A 52 -1.58 -1.77 -16.00
CA SER A 52 -0.68 -0.84 -16.71
C SER A 52 -1.38 0.40 -17.29
N THR A 53 -2.70 0.34 -17.47
CA THR A 53 -3.54 1.44 -17.96
C THR A 53 -4.28 2.17 -16.84
N ALA A 54 -3.75 2.12 -15.60
CA ALA A 54 -4.34 2.81 -14.45
C ALA A 54 -4.53 4.31 -14.70
N SER A 55 -5.61 4.88 -14.14
CA SER A 55 -5.84 6.32 -14.15
C SER A 55 -4.74 7.04 -13.35
N ASP A 56 -4.53 8.32 -13.65
CA ASP A 56 -3.57 9.13 -12.90
C ASP A 56 -3.95 9.27 -11.43
N VAL A 57 -5.26 9.36 -11.13
CA VAL A 57 -5.77 9.40 -9.76
C VAL A 57 -5.44 8.09 -9.02
N LEU A 58 -5.59 6.93 -9.65
CA LEU A 58 -5.19 5.65 -9.06
C LEU A 58 -3.67 5.56 -8.82
N LYS A 59 -2.85 6.00 -9.78
CA LYS A 59 -1.38 6.03 -9.61
C LYS A 59 -0.98 6.89 -8.41
N LEU A 60 -1.58 8.07 -8.25
CA LEU A 60 -1.31 8.96 -7.11
C LEU A 60 -1.82 8.37 -5.78
N ALA A 61 -3.00 7.73 -5.77
CA ALA A 61 -3.53 7.05 -4.59
C ALA A 61 -2.63 5.88 -4.14
N VAL A 62 -2.12 5.10 -5.10
CA VAL A 62 -1.16 4.01 -4.86
C VAL A 62 0.17 4.54 -4.30
N CYS A 63 0.70 5.64 -4.87
CA CYS A 63 1.87 6.34 -4.35
C CYS A 63 1.63 6.84 -2.91
N GLY A 64 0.39 7.23 -2.57
CA GLY A 64 -0.02 7.71 -1.26
C GLY A 64 -0.41 6.63 -0.23
N GLN A 65 -0.31 5.33 -0.55
CA GLN A 65 -0.93 4.26 0.26
C GLN A 65 -0.36 4.09 1.68
N HIS A 66 0.80 4.67 2.01
CA HIS A 66 1.30 4.82 3.38
C HIS A 66 1.84 6.23 3.65
N PHE A 67 1.29 7.24 2.98
CA PHE A 67 1.75 8.62 3.06
C PHE A 67 1.96 9.11 4.51
N ARG A 68 3.20 9.52 4.82
CA ARG A 68 3.58 10.04 6.15
C ARG A 68 3.20 9.13 7.32
N ARG A 69 3.23 7.81 7.13
CA ARG A 69 2.86 6.82 8.17
C ARG A 69 3.84 6.80 9.34
N TRP A 70 5.13 7.04 9.11
CA TRP A 70 6.17 7.09 10.15
C TRP A 70 5.90 8.13 11.23
N GLU A 71 5.17 9.19 10.90
CA GLU A 71 4.76 10.25 11.85
C GLU A 71 3.73 9.77 12.88
N VAL A 72 3.14 8.59 12.66
CA VAL A 72 2.16 7.98 13.57
C VAL A 72 2.56 6.53 13.81
N PRO A 73 3.61 6.28 14.62
CA PRO A 73 4.09 4.94 14.92
C PRO A 73 3.01 4.03 15.51
N ARG A 74 3.10 2.72 15.25
CA ARG A 74 2.20 1.73 15.85
C ARG A 74 2.29 1.73 17.39
N SER A 75 3.45 2.07 17.95
CA SER A 75 3.68 2.13 19.40
C SER A 75 2.83 3.16 20.13
N ASP A 76 2.28 4.15 19.43
CA ASP A 76 1.46 5.22 20.03
C ASP A 76 0.04 4.74 20.38
N TYR A 77 -0.32 3.52 19.99
CA TYR A 77 -1.61 2.89 20.24
C TYR A 77 -1.44 1.61 21.07
N PRO A 78 -2.41 1.20 21.91
CA PRO A 78 -2.33 -0.04 22.68
C PRO A 78 -2.01 -1.26 21.80
N MET A 79 -1.13 -2.16 22.23
CA MET A 79 -0.75 -3.39 21.50
C MET A 79 -1.83 -4.48 21.55
N THR A 80 -3.07 -4.09 21.26
CA THR A 80 -4.25 -4.95 21.19
C THR A 80 -4.83 -4.90 19.77
N LYS A 81 -5.75 -5.83 19.49
CA LYS A 81 -6.51 -5.84 18.24
C LYS A 81 -7.28 -4.53 18.03
N ILE A 82 -7.93 -4.02 19.08
CA ILE A 82 -8.68 -2.75 19.03
C ILE A 82 -7.73 -1.58 18.76
N GLY A 83 -6.59 -1.51 19.47
CA GLY A 83 -5.59 -0.47 19.23
C GLY A 83 -5.05 -0.46 17.80
N TYR A 84 -4.81 -1.65 17.23
CA TYR A 84 -4.41 -1.78 15.81
C TYR A 84 -5.48 -1.25 14.85
N HIS A 85 -6.76 -1.59 15.08
CA HIS A 85 -7.85 -1.12 14.22
C HIS A 85 -8.04 0.40 14.32
N SER A 86 -7.92 0.98 15.51
CA SER A 86 -7.96 2.44 15.72
C SER A 86 -6.82 3.14 14.99
N TRP A 87 -5.59 2.65 15.13
CA TRP A 87 -4.41 3.16 14.43
C TRP A 87 -4.58 3.12 12.91
N ARG A 88 -4.97 1.96 12.36
CA ARG A 88 -5.14 1.80 10.91
C ARG A 88 -6.27 2.68 10.36
N THR A 89 -7.35 2.86 11.13
CA THR A 89 -8.47 3.72 10.75
C THR A 89 -8.08 5.21 10.74
N PHE A 90 -7.28 5.64 11.71
CA PHE A 90 -6.75 6.99 11.74
C PHE A 90 -5.81 7.24 10.55
N LEU A 91 -4.83 6.35 10.34
CA LEU A 91 -3.86 6.46 9.25
C LEU A 91 -4.53 6.63 7.89
N LYS A 92 -5.47 5.75 7.51
CA LYS A 92 -6.09 5.82 6.18
C LYS A 92 -6.86 7.13 5.95
N LYS A 93 -7.48 7.71 6.99
CA LYS A 93 -8.18 9.00 6.89
C LYS A 93 -7.19 10.14 6.71
N ARG A 94 -6.13 10.16 7.53
CA ARG A 94 -5.07 11.16 7.46
C ARG A 94 -4.35 11.13 6.11
N GLN A 95 -3.99 9.95 5.65
CA GLN A 95 -3.33 9.71 4.36
C GLN A 95 -4.19 10.22 3.20
N ALA A 96 -5.48 9.83 3.18
CA ALA A 96 -6.42 10.31 2.18
C ALA A 96 -6.46 11.84 2.14
N GLN A 97 -6.67 12.49 3.29
CA GLN A 97 -6.75 13.95 3.38
C GLN A 97 -5.47 14.63 2.85
N LEU A 98 -4.29 14.23 3.34
CA LEU A 98 -3.03 14.87 2.96
C LEU A 98 -2.70 14.70 1.48
N VAL A 99 -3.00 13.53 0.91
CA VAL A 99 -2.80 13.28 -0.52
C VAL A 99 -3.83 14.09 -1.35
N GLY A 100 -5.08 14.18 -0.89
CA GLY A 100 -6.11 15.03 -1.51
C GLY A 100 -5.71 16.50 -1.56
N GLU A 101 -5.08 17.03 -0.52
CA GLU A 101 -4.52 18.39 -0.48
C GLU A 101 -3.44 18.59 -1.57
N ILE A 102 -2.55 17.62 -1.78
CA ILE A 102 -1.55 17.67 -2.86
C ILE A 102 -2.21 17.66 -4.25
N LEU A 103 -3.25 16.84 -4.46
CA LEU A 103 -4.01 16.83 -5.71
C LEU A 103 -4.62 18.22 -5.98
N LYS A 104 -5.22 18.84 -4.97
CA LYS A 104 -5.78 20.20 -5.07
C LYS A 104 -4.72 21.23 -5.48
N GLU A 105 -3.56 21.20 -4.83
CA GLU A 105 -2.43 22.11 -5.13
C GLU A 105 -1.84 21.94 -6.54
N THR A 106 -2.13 20.80 -7.17
CA THR A 106 -1.62 20.42 -8.50
C THR A 106 -2.68 20.44 -9.59
N GLY A 107 -3.84 21.04 -9.29
CA GLY A 107 -4.89 21.35 -10.26
C GLY A 107 -5.87 20.22 -10.53
N TYR A 108 -5.87 19.15 -9.74
CA TYR A 108 -6.91 18.13 -9.82
C TYR A 108 -8.24 18.67 -9.30
N SER A 109 -9.33 18.23 -9.93
CA SER A 109 -10.68 18.65 -9.55
C SER A 109 -11.07 18.15 -8.16
N GLU A 110 -12.14 18.69 -7.59
CA GLU A 110 -12.67 18.17 -6.32
C GLU A 110 -13.13 16.71 -6.45
N GLU A 111 -13.66 16.32 -7.62
CA GLU A 111 -14.06 14.94 -7.92
C GLU A 111 -12.83 14.00 -7.91
N ASP A 112 -11.72 14.41 -8.53
CA ASP A 112 -10.47 13.65 -8.52
C ASP A 112 -9.89 13.51 -7.10
N GLN A 113 -9.96 14.57 -6.30
CA GLN A 113 -9.52 14.56 -4.90
C GLN A 113 -10.36 13.55 -4.10
N GLN A 114 -11.69 13.64 -4.17
CA GLN A 114 -12.60 12.71 -3.50
C GLN A 114 -12.39 11.27 -3.95
N ARG A 115 -12.13 11.06 -5.26
CA ARG A 115 -11.80 9.74 -5.80
C ARG A 115 -10.49 9.21 -5.24
N CYS A 116 -9.43 10.01 -5.19
CA CYS A 116 -8.14 9.63 -4.61
C CYS A 116 -8.28 9.26 -3.13
N GLU A 117 -9.02 10.07 -2.37
CA GLU A 117 -9.29 9.80 -0.96
C GLU A 117 -10.04 8.48 -0.76
N ALA A 118 -11.09 8.23 -1.57
CA ALA A 118 -11.86 6.99 -1.53
C ALA A 118 -10.98 5.77 -1.81
N LEU A 119 -10.09 5.85 -2.80
CA LEU A 119 -9.13 4.80 -3.14
C LEU A 119 -8.20 4.48 -1.96
N ILE A 120 -7.58 5.50 -1.33
CA ILE A 120 -6.69 5.32 -0.16
C ILE A 120 -7.46 4.71 1.04
N LYS A 121 -8.71 5.16 1.26
CA LYS A 121 -9.57 4.61 2.33
C LYS A 121 -10.07 3.20 2.04
N LYS A 122 -9.95 2.76 0.78
CA LYS A 122 -10.49 1.52 0.20
C LYS A 122 -12.02 1.47 0.24
N ASP A 123 -12.64 2.62 0.05
CA ASP A 123 -14.09 2.74 -0.07
C ASP A 123 -14.49 2.16 -1.44
N GLY A 124 -15.46 1.24 -1.47
CA GLY A 124 -15.84 0.52 -2.70
C GLY A 124 -15.29 -0.91 -2.83
N LEU A 125 -14.39 -1.35 -1.94
CA LEU A 125 -13.78 -2.69 -2.04
C LEU A 125 -14.82 -3.82 -1.96
N LYS A 126 -15.80 -3.69 -1.06
CA LYS A 126 -16.88 -4.69 -0.91
C LYS A 126 -17.84 -4.70 -2.10
N GLN A 127 -17.86 -3.62 -2.88
CA GLN A 127 -18.68 -3.44 -4.06
C GLN A 127 -17.98 -3.94 -5.33
N GLY A 128 -16.71 -4.32 -5.24
CA GLY A 128 -15.93 -4.84 -6.38
C GLY A 128 -15.53 -3.77 -7.40
N GLU A 129 -15.32 -2.53 -6.96
CA GLU A 129 -14.81 -1.49 -7.85
C GLU A 129 -13.38 -1.81 -8.31
N GLU A 130 -13.14 -1.85 -9.62
CA GLU A 130 -11.89 -2.36 -10.21
C GLU A 130 -10.64 -1.64 -9.69
N GLU A 131 -10.63 -0.30 -9.65
CA GLU A 131 -9.44 0.43 -9.18
C GLU A 131 -9.20 0.29 -7.67
N VAL A 132 -10.27 0.16 -6.88
CA VAL A 132 -10.16 -0.08 -5.43
C VAL A 132 -9.60 -1.49 -5.20
N GLN A 133 -10.06 -2.46 -5.98
CA GLN A 133 -9.54 -3.83 -5.97
C GLN A 133 -8.08 -3.87 -6.42
N ALA A 134 -7.70 -3.16 -7.49
CA ALA A 134 -6.32 -3.06 -7.94
C ALA A 134 -5.41 -2.46 -6.86
N LEU A 135 -5.86 -1.43 -6.14
CA LEU A 135 -5.11 -0.86 -5.02
C LEU A 135 -4.97 -1.84 -3.84
N GLU A 136 -6.01 -2.62 -3.54
CA GLU A 136 -5.95 -3.68 -2.52
C GLU A 136 -4.96 -4.78 -2.92
N ASP A 137 -5.02 -5.24 -4.17
CA ASP A 137 -4.13 -6.26 -4.74
C ASP A 137 -2.69 -5.81 -4.61
N VAL A 138 -2.38 -4.59 -5.07
CA VAL A 138 -1.03 -4.01 -5.00
C VAL A 138 -0.54 -3.92 -3.55
N ALA A 139 -1.39 -3.48 -2.61
CA ALA A 139 -1.00 -3.42 -1.20
C ALA A 139 -0.71 -4.82 -0.61
N CYS A 140 -1.46 -5.84 -1.02
CA CYS A 140 -1.21 -7.23 -0.61
C CYS A 140 0.08 -7.79 -1.23
N LEU A 141 0.34 -7.49 -2.52
CA LEU A 141 1.56 -7.89 -3.22
C LEU A 141 2.80 -7.27 -2.57
N VAL A 142 2.77 -5.98 -2.23
CA VAL A 142 3.87 -5.31 -1.53
C VAL A 142 4.09 -5.90 -0.13
N PHE A 143 3.03 -6.23 0.61
CA PHE A 143 3.18 -6.93 1.89
C PHE A 143 3.93 -8.27 1.71
N LEU A 144 3.54 -9.07 0.72
CA LEU A 144 4.16 -10.38 0.45
C LEU A 144 5.62 -10.27 -0.01
N ASP A 145 5.95 -9.27 -0.82
CA ASP A 145 7.29 -9.05 -1.37
C ASP A 145 8.24 -8.30 -0.43
N ASP A 146 7.74 -7.47 0.47
CA ASP A 146 8.57 -6.55 1.26
C ASP A 146 8.59 -6.86 2.75
N GLN A 147 7.44 -7.27 3.31
CA GLN A 147 7.24 -7.29 4.76
C GLN A 147 7.05 -8.70 5.30
N PHE A 148 6.70 -9.66 4.44
CA PHE A 148 6.32 -11.00 4.89
C PHE A 148 7.48 -11.75 5.55
N ASP A 149 8.69 -11.64 5.00
CA ASP A 149 9.86 -12.32 5.56
C ASP A 149 10.20 -11.83 6.97
N GLU A 150 10.10 -10.53 7.24
CA GLU A 150 10.27 -10.00 8.59
C GLU A 150 9.05 -10.30 9.50
N PHE A 151 7.85 -10.32 8.92
CA PHE A 151 6.62 -10.64 9.63
C PHE A 151 6.64 -12.07 10.19
N LYS A 152 7.18 -13.05 9.44
CA LYS A 152 7.27 -14.44 9.93
C LYS A 152 8.16 -14.58 11.16
N GLU A 153 9.24 -13.81 11.27
CA GLU A 153 10.17 -13.89 12.42
C GLU A 153 9.54 -13.40 13.73
N LYS A 154 8.45 -12.64 13.64
CA LYS A 154 7.82 -11.97 14.79
C LYS A 154 6.56 -12.67 15.30
N HIS A 155 6.11 -13.73 14.63
CA HIS A 155 4.80 -14.32 14.88
C HIS A 155 4.82 -15.84 14.81
N ASP A 156 3.94 -16.50 15.56
CA ASP A 156 3.76 -17.95 15.47
C ASP A 156 3.12 -18.38 14.13
N GLU A 157 3.32 -19.65 13.76
CA GLU A 157 2.83 -20.20 12.49
C GLU A 157 1.31 -20.04 12.33
N GLN A 158 0.53 -20.25 13.40
CA GLN A 158 -0.94 -20.12 13.33
C GLN A 158 -1.34 -18.69 12.97
N LYS A 159 -0.70 -17.70 13.60
CA LYS A 159 -0.91 -16.28 13.31
C LYS A 159 -0.51 -15.94 11.88
N ILE A 160 0.59 -16.50 11.38
CA ILE A 160 1.06 -16.30 10.02
C ILE A 160 0.05 -16.85 9.00
N ILE A 161 -0.37 -18.11 9.15
CA ILE A 161 -1.36 -18.76 8.27
C ILE A 161 -2.67 -17.97 8.25
N ASP A 162 -3.15 -17.53 9.42
CA ASP A 162 -4.36 -16.71 9.53
C ASP A 162 -4.26 -15.38 8.77
N ILE A 163 -3.08 -14.75 8.76
CA ILE A 163 -2.85 -13.50 8.03
C ILE A 163 -2.73 -13.76 6.55
N LEU A 164 -2.00 -14.78 6.12
CA LEU A 164 -1.90 -15.16 4.71
C LEU A 164 -3.26 -15.46 4.09
N ARG A 165 -4.12 -16.24 4.78
CA ARG A 165 -5.51 -16.48 4.35
C ARG A 165 -6.31 -15.19 4.19
N LYS A 166 -6.21 -14.28 5.17
CA LYS A 166 -6.89 -12.98 5.12
C LYS A 166 -6.34 -12.05 4.04
N THR A 167 -5.06 -12.16 3.71
CA THR A 167 -4.43 -11.44 2.60
C THR A 167 -4.94 -12.01 1.27
N TRP A 168 -5.02 -13.34 1.14
CA TRP A 168 -5.46 -14.01 -0.07
C TRP A 168 -6.92 -13.70 -0.45
N VAL A 169 -7.82 -13.75 0.54
CA VAL A 169 -9.26 -13.48 0.34
C VAL A 169 -9.55 -12.05 -0.11
N LYS A 170 -8.65 -11.10 0.15
CA LYS A 170 -8.81 -9.70 -0.28
C LYS A 170 -8.35 -9.45 -1.71
N MET A 171 -7.53 -10.34 -2.26
CA MET A 171 -6.98 -10.17 -3.60
C MET A 171 -7.95 -10.70 -4.67
N SER A 172 -7.97 -10.05 -5.82
CA SER A 172 -8.58 -10.58 -7.03
C SER A 172 -7.82 -11.81 -7.54
N LYS A 173 -8.36 -12.50 -8.55
CA LYS A 173 -7.66 -13.62 -9.19
C LYS A 173 -6.34 -13.17 -9.80
N GLU A 174 -6.32 -12.02 -10.47
CA GLU A 174 -5.13 -11.41 -11.04
C GLU A 174 -4.09 -11.04 -9.96
N GLY A 175 -4.55 -10.50 -8.81
CA GLY A 175 -3.70 -10.25 -7.65
C GLY A 175 -3.06 -11.52 -7.12
N GLN A 176 -3.83 -12.60 -6.97
CA GLN A 176 -3.32 -13.91 -6.54
C GLN A 176 -2.32 -14.51 -7.55
N ASP A 177 -2.59 -14.38 -8.86
CA ASP A 177 -1.69 -14.88 -9.91
C ASP A 177 -0.36 -14.12 -9.95
N LEU A 178 -0.36 -12.83 -9.59
CA LEU A 178 0.87 -12.07 -9.37
C LEU A 178 1.58 -12.48 -8.08
N ALA A 179 0.83 -12.75 -7.01
CA ALA A 179 1.39 -13.16 -5.72
C ALA A 179 2.19 -14.46 -5.82
N LEU A 180 1.70 -15.42 -6.62
CA LEU A 180 2.38 -16.70 -6.89
C LEU A 180 3.71 -16.57 -7.66
N LYS A 181 3.99 -15.39 -8.24
CA LYS A 181 5.23 -15.11 -8.98
C LYS A 181 6.26 -14.34 -8.16
N ILE A 182 5.91 -13.95 -6.93
CA ILE A 182 6.83 -13.24 -6.02
C ILE A 182 7.93 -14.21 -5.58
N PRO A 183 9.21 -13.87 -5.77
CA PRO A 183 10.31 -14.67 -5.23
C PRO A 183 10.25 -14.68 -3.70
N MET A 184 10.19 -15.87 -3.11
CA MET A 184 10.13 -16.07 -1.67
C MET A 184 11.15 -17.13 -1.25
N THR A 185 11.59 -17.08 0.00
CA THR A 185 12.34 -18.19 0.63
C THR A 185 11.48 -19.46 0.65
N ASP A 186 12.13 -20.64 0.68
CA ASP A 186 11.43 -21.93 0.70
C ASP A 186 10.45 -22.03 1.89
N GLU A 187 10.81 -21.45 3.04
CA GLU A 187 9.96 -21.39 4.23
C GLU A 187 8.72 -20.52 4.00
N CYS A 188 8.88 -19.32 3.43
CA CYS A 188 7.77 -18.44 3.08
C CYS A 188 6.83 -19.10 2.05
N GLN A 189 7.38 -19.81 1.05
CA GLN A 189 6.58 -20.57 0.08
C GLN A 189 5.78 -21.69 0.75
N ALA A 190 6.38 -22.43 1.69
CA ALA A 190 5.70 -23.49 2.43
C ALA A 190 4.53 -22.95 3.27
N LEU A 191 4.70 -21.79 3.91
CA LEU A 191 3.65 -21.12 4.69
C LEU A 191 2.48 -20.67 3.81
N VAL A 192 2.76 -20.12 2.62
CA VAL A 192 1.72 -19.81 1.63
C VAL A 192 0.99 -21.08 1.20
N GLY A 193 1.72 -22.16 0.87
CA GLY A 193 1.12 -23.44 0.50
C GLY A 193 0.18 -24.00 1.58
N LYS A 194 0.62 -23.99 2.85
CA LYS A 194 -0.22 -24.38 4.00
C LYS A 194 -1.49 -23.53 4.08
N ALA A 195 -1.36 -22.21 3.94
CA ALA A 195 -2.48 -21.28 4.02
C ALA A 195 -3.54 -21.50 2.93
N LEU A 196 -3.13 -21.93 1.73
CA LEU A 196 -4.01 -22.20 0.59
C LEU A 196 -4.62 -23.60 0.57
N SER A 197 -4.03 -24.55 1.30
CA SER A 197 -4.48 -25.96 1.32
C SER A 197 -5.67 -26.26 2.24
N GLY A 198 -6.10 -25.30 3.08
CA GLY A 198 -7.21 -25.50 4.02
C GLY A 198 -8.08 -24.29 4.15
#